data_AF-A0A926PU12-F1
#
_entry.id   AF-A0A926PU12-F1
#
_cell.length_a   1.000
_cell.length_b   1.000
_cell.length_c   1.000
_cell.angle_alpha   90.00
_cell.angle_beta   90.00
_cell.angle_gamma   90.00
#
_symmetry.space_group_name_H-M   'P 1'
#
loop_
_entity.id
_entity.type
_entity.pdbx_description
1 polymer ?
#
loop_
_entity_poly.entity_id
_entity_poly.type
_entity_poly.pdbx_seq_one_letter_code
_entity_poly.pdbx_strand_id
1 'polypeptide(L)'
;MKLQELKAKVYELAGVTTPKPLKAKYESIKTLDLRRKASWEKALAIVQEQQNSFENWVENPPDEYQELFAQIKTVSADYSEKLEKVKQIGQEVAVMADSLEELSHEYQEEADRLQQEVIAAKQAAEQSQLN
;
A
#
# COMPACT_ATOMS: atom_id res chain seq x y z
N MET A 1 15.05 -28.31 31.74
CA MET A 1 13.67 -27.80 31.91
C MET A 1 12.82 -28.71 32.77
N LYS A 2 11.99 -28.11 33.61
CA LYS A 2 10.88 -28.79 34.31
C LYS A 2 9.78 -29.12 33.29
N LEU A 3 8.95 -30.13 33.60
CA LEU A 3 7.91 -30.60 32.68
C LEU A 3 6.88 -29.51 32.33
N GLN A 4 6.56 -28.62 33.27
CA GLN A 4 5.62 -27.53 33.03
C GLN A 4 6.17 -26.48 32.06
N GLU A 5 7.45 -26.10 32.23
CA GLU A 5 8.15 -25.19 31.29
C GLU A 5 8.19 -25.79 29.88
N LEU A 6 8.39 -27.10 29.78
CA LEU A 6 8.45 -27.80 28.50
C LEU A 6 7.11 -27.82 27.78
N LYS A 7 6.02 -28.04 28.52
CA LYS A 7 4.66 -27.95 27.97
C LYS A 7 4.36 -26.53 27.51
N ALA A 8 4.64 -25.53 28.33
CA ALA A 8 4.41 -24.13 28.00
C ALA A 8 5.13 -23.73 26.72
N LYS A 9 6.42 -24.08 26.59
CA LYS A 9 7.21 -23.79 25.40
C LYS A 9 6.68 -24.48 24.13
N VAL A 10 6.31 -25.76 24.22
CA VAL A 10 5.74 -26.48 23.07
C VAL A 10 4.42 -25.86 22.62
N TYR A 11 3.57 -25.47 23.58
CA TYR A 11 2.29 -24.82 23.30
C TYR A 11 2.45 -23.43 22.68
N GLU A 12 3.37 -22.64 23.20
CA GLU A 12 3.71 -21.32 22.67
C GLU A 12 4.20 -21.41 21.23
N LEU A 13 5.21 -22.24 20.95
CA LEU A 13 5.76 -22.40 19.59
C LEU A 13 4.72 -22.99 18.62
N ALA A 14 3.87 -23.90 19.08
CA ALA A 14 2.82 -24.48 18.26
C ALA A 14 1.59 -23.56 18.09
N GLY A 15 1.45 -22.49 18.89
CA GLY A 15 0.27 -21.63 18.93
C GLY A 15 -1.00 -22.36 19.40
N VAL A 16 -0.87 -23.33 20.32
CA VAL A 16 -1.99 -24.15 20.82
C VAL A 16 -1.97 -24.26 22.33
N THR A 17 -3.12 -24.42 22.98
CA THR A 17 -3.21 -24.41 24.45
C THR A 17 -3.35 -25.81 25.08
N THR A 18 -3.63 -26.84 24.28
CA THR A 18 -3.90 -28.20 24.79
C THR A 18 -3.26 -29.30 23.92
N PRO A 19 -3.11 -30.54 24.45
CA PRO A 19 -2.47 -31.63 23.70
C PRO A 19 -3.28 -32.10 22.48
N LYS A 20 -4.60 -31.95 22.49
CA LYS A 20 -5.50 -32.36 21.40
C LYS A 20 -5.24 -31.57 20.09
N PRO A 21 -5.25 -30.22 20.09
CA PRO A 21 -4.90 -29.43 18.91
C PRO A 21 -3.43 -29.58 18.53
N LEU A 22 -2.51 -29.77 19.50
CA LEU A 22 -1.10 -30.07 19.19
C LEU A 22 -0.97 -31.34 18.34
N LYS A 23 -1.66 -32.42 18.73
CA LYS A 23 -1.70 -33.68 17.98
C LYS A 23 -2.46 -33.58 16.66
N ALA A 24 -3.43 -32.68 16.56
CA ALA A 24 -4.13 -32.44 15.30
C ALA A 24 -3.25 -31.69 14.29
N LYS A 25 -2.44 -30.74 14.77
CA LYS A 25 -1.55 -29.91 13.94
C LYS A 25 -0.30 -30.65 13.47
N TYR A 26 0.25 -31.53 14.31
CA TYR A 26 1.47 -32.30 14.00
C TYR A 26 1.20 -33.80 14.06
N GLU A 27 1.10 -34.44 12.90
CA GLU A 27 0.86 -35.88 12.78
C GLU A 27 1.89 -36.70 13.56
N SER A 28 3.16 -36.31 13.48
CA SER A 28 4.30 -36.95 14.16
C SER A 28 4.19 -36.90 15.70
N ILE A 29 3.36 -36.01 16.26
CA ILE A 29 3.12 -35.91 17.71
C ILE A 29 1.98 -36.85 18.15
N LYS A 30 1.11 -37.33 17.24
CA LYS A 30 -0.04 -38.17 17.60
C LYS A 30 0.37 -39.45 18.32
N THR A 31 1.44 -40.09 17.87
CA THR A 31 1.97 -41.34 18.41
C THR A 31 2.69 -41.17 19.75
N LEU A 32 2.99 -39.93 20.15
CA LEU A 32 3.72 -39.64 21.39
C LEU A 32 2.82 -39.74 22.62
N ASP A 33 3.33 -40.40 23.67
CA ASP A 33 2.69 -40.45 24.98
C ASP A 33 3.05 -39.19 25.80
N LEU A 34 2.23 -38.13 25.65
CA LEU A 34 2.40 -36.83 26.31
C LEU A 34 2.15 -36.86 27.84
N ARG A 35 2.09 -38.04 28.47
CA ARG A 35 2.22 -38.17 29.93
C ARG A 35 3.69 -38.16 30.36
N ARG A 36 4.61 -38.50 29.46
CA ARG A 36 6.05 -38.66 29.74
C ARG A 36 6.85 -37.43 29.33
N LYS A 37 7.83 -37.03 30.15
CA LYS A 37 8.72 -35.90 29.85
C LYS A 37 9.48 -36.07 28.52
N ALA A 38 10.03 -37.25 28.28
CA ALA A 38 10.77 -37.55 27.04
C ALA A 38 9.91 -37.34 25.77
N SER A 39 8.61 -37.61 25.85
CA SER A 39 7.68 -37.36 24.73
C SER A 39 7.47 -35.87 24.47
N TRP A 40 7.49 -35.04 25.52
CA TRP A 40 7.43 -33.59 25.36
C TRP A 40 8.73 -33.01 24.80
N GLU A 41 9.88 -33.60 25.10
CA GLU A 41 11.17 -33.19 24.52
C GLU A 41 11.20 -33.49 23.02
N LYS A 42 10.67 -34.65 22.61
CA LYS A 42 10.47 -35.00 21.19
C LYS A 42 9.45 -34.09 20.50
N ALA A 43 8.33 -33.79 21.16
CA ALA A 43 7.33 -32.87 20.63
C ALA A 43 7.92 -31.47 20.40
N LEU A 44 8.77 -30.99 21.31
CA LEU A 44 9.48 -29.72 21.15
C LEU A 44 10.38 -29.73 19.91
N ALA A 45 11.19 -30.78 19.73
CA ALA A 45 12.06 -30.90 18.56
C ALA A 45 11.27 -30.87 17.24
N ILE A 46 10.16 -31.60 17.16
CA ILE A 46 9.27 -31.63 15.97
C ILE A 46 8.70 -30.24 15.67
N VAL A 47 8.24 -29.53 16.70
CA VAL A 47 7.67 -28.18 16.53
C VAL A 47 8.76 -27.19 16.08
N GLN A 48 9.95 -27.26 16.67
CA GLN A 48 11.08 -26.41 16.30
C GLN A 48 11.56 -26.67 14.87
N GLU A 49 11.64 -27.94 14.44
CA GLU A 49 12.01 -28.31 13.08
C GLU A 49 11.03 -27.75 12.04
N GLN A 50 9.72 -27.84 12.31
CA GLN A 50 8.68 -27.28 11.45
C GLN A 50 8.73 -25.74 11.39
N GLN A 51 9.03 -25.08 12.52
CA GLN A 51 9.15 -23.62 12.57
C GLN A 51 10.37 -23.13 11.78
N ASN A 52 11.51 -23.80 11.95
CA ASN A 52 12.71 -23.54 11.16
C ASN A 52 12.47 -23.82 9.66
N SER A 53 11.64 -24.81 9.32
CA SER A 53 11.27 -25.09 7.92
C SER A 53 10.47 -23.96 7.30
N PHE A 54 9.63 -23.25 8.05
CA PHE A 54 8.89 -22.11 7.53
C PHE A 54 9.77 -20.87 7.39
N GLU A 55 10.59 -20.55 8.39
CA GLU A 55 11.55 -19.44 8.29
C GLU A 55 12.51 -19.64 7.11
N ASN A 56 13.03 -20.87 6.95
CA ASN A 56 13.85 -21.21 5.79
C ASN A 56 13.08 -21.14 4.47
N TRP A 57 11.79 -21.52 4.45
CA TRP A 57 10.94 -21.36 3.27
C TRP A 57 10.71 -19.88 2.92
N VAL A 58 10.61 -18.99 3.91
CA VAL A 58 10.46 -17.55 3.65
C VAL A 58 11.77 -16.95 3.12
N GLU A 59 12.91 -17.37 3.65
CA GLU A 59 14.22 -16.92 3.16
C GLU A 59 14.57 -17.51 1.79
N ASN A 60 14.20 -18.77 1.55
CA ASN A 60 14.48 -19.52 0.32
C ASN A 60 13.19 -20.18 -0.20
N PRO A 61 12.23 -19.39 -0.71
CA PRO A 61 11.00 -19.96 -1.23
C PRO A 61 11.31 -20.80 -2.48
N PRO A 62 10.53 -21.86 -2.76
CA PRO A 62 10.65 -22.61 -3.99
C PRO A 62 10.59 -21.69 -5.22
N ASP A 63 11.30 -22.08 -6.29
CA ASP A 63 11.47 -21.26 -7.49
C ASP A 63 10.14 -20.73 -8.06
N GLU A 64 9.08 -21.56 -8.04
CA GLU A 64 7.73 -21.20 -8.48
C GLU A 64 7.16 -19.96 -7.76
N TYR A 65 7.51 -19.77 -6.48
CA TYR A 65 7.07 -18.63 -5.68
C TYR A 65 8.04 -17.45 -5.79
N GLN A 66 9.33 -17.68 -6.02
CA GLN A 66 10.30 -16.61 -6.25
C GLN A 66 9.90 -15.75 -7.45
N GLU A 67 9.51 -16.39 -8.55
CA GLU A 67 9.06 -15.69 -9.74
C GLU A 67 7.80 -14.85 -9.45
N LEU A 68 6.83 -15.43 -8.73
CA LEU A 68 5.61 -14.74 -8.35
C LEU A 68 5.89 -13.51 -7.49
N PHE A 69 6.78 -13.62 -6.50
CA PHE A 69 7.18 -12.47 -5.66
C PHE A 69 7.93 -11.41 -6.46
N ALA A 70 8.79 -11.80 -7.40
CA ALA A 70 9.48 -10.87 -8.29
C ALA A 70 8.49 -10.11 -9.19
N GLN A 71 7.49 -10.81 -9.73
CA GLN A 71 6.41 -10.21 -10.51
C GLN A 71 5.58 -9.23 -9.65
N ILE A 72 5.18 -9.63 -8.44
CA ILE A 72 4.44 -8.76 -7.51
C ILE A 72 5.24 -7.49 -7.22
N LYS A 73 6.54 -7.62 -6.94
CA LYS A 73 7.41 -6.48 -6.66
C LYS A 73 7.50 -5.53 -7.85
N THR A 74 7.63 -6.07 -9.06
CA THR A 74 7.71 -5.30 -10.30
C THR A 74 6.39 -4.56 -10.56
N VAL A 75 5.27 -5.29 -10.55
CA VAL A 75 3.94 -4.70 -10.79
C VAL A 75 3.60 -3.65 -9.75
N SER A 76 3.95 -3.88 -8.48
CA SER A 76 3.74 -2.90 -7.41
C SER A 76 4.56 -1.62 -7.63
N ALA A 77 5.82 -1.75 -8.05
CA ALA A 77 6.68 -0.60 -8.33
C ALA A 77 6.14 0.22 -9.52
N ASP A 78 5.80 -0.46 -10.62
CA ASP A 78 5.21 0.18 -11.81
C ASP A 78 3.89 0.91 -11.48
N TYR A 79 3.06 0.31 -10.63
CA TYR A 79 1.81 0.93 -10.20
C TYR A 79 2.06 2.18 -9.35
N SER A 80 3.00 2.12 -8.41
CA SER A 80 3.38 3.28 -7.60
C SER A 80 3.93 4.43 -8.45
N GLU A 81 4.75 4.14 -9.46
CA GLU A 81 5.27 5.16 -10.39
C GLU A 81 4.13 5.81 -11.19
N LYS A 82 3.21 5.00 -11.73
CA LYS A 82 2.04 5.51 -12.48
C LYS A 82 1.15 6.38 -11.59
N LEU A 83 0.94 5.98 -10.34
CA LEU A 83 0.14 6.76 -9.39
C LEU A 83 0.76 8.12 -9.13
N GLU A 84 2.08 8.19 -8.98
CA GLU A 84 2.76 9.46 -8.75
C GLU A 84 2.70 10.37 -9.98
N LYS A 85 2.84 9.79 -11.18
CA LYS A 85 2.64 10.53 -12.43
C LYS A 85 1.23 11.11 -12.57
N VAL A 86 0.20 10.35 -12.18
CA VAL A 86 -1.19 10.83 -12.22
C VAL A 86 -1.40 12.00 -11.26
N LYS A 87 -0.81 11.96 -10.06
CA LYS A 87 -0.88 13.09 -9.12
C LYS A 87 -0.21 14.33 -9.70
N GLN A 88 0.98 14.19 -10.28
CA GLN A 88 1.69 15.31 -10.89
C GLN A 88 0.86 15.93 -12.01
N ILE A 89 0.33 15.11 -12.93
CA ILE A 89 -0.54 15.59 -14.01
C ILE A 89 -1.79 16.29 -13.43
N GLY A 90 -2.38 15.74 -12.37
CA GLY A 90 -3.53 16.36 -11.71
C GLY A 90 -3.22 17.76 -11.15
N GLN A 91 -2.03 17.95 -10.58
CA GLN A 91 -1.55 19.26 -10.12
C GLN A 91 -1.31 20.22 -11.29
N GLU A 92 -0.67 19.76 -12.37
CA GLU A 92 -0.44 20.56 -13.57
C GLU A 92 -1.77 21.02 -14.20
N VAL A 93 -2.77 20.13 -14.28
CA VAL A 93 -4.10 20.47 -14.78
C VAL A 93 -4.80 21.51 -13.91
N ALA A 94 -4.68 21.42 -12.58
CA ALA A 94 -5.25 22.42 -11.68
C ALA A 94 -4.62 23.80 -11.91
N VAL A 95 -3.28 23.87 -11.99
CA VAL A 95 -2.57 25.13 -12.28
C VAL A 95 -2.97 25.70 -13.65
N MET A 96 -3.13 24.85 -14.66
CA MET A 96 -3.61 25.29 -15.98
C MET A 96 -5.03 25.84 -15.93
N ALA A 97 -5.93 25.23 -15.14
CA ALA A 97 -7.30 25.72 -14.98
C ALA A 97 -7.31 27.10 -14.32
N ASP A 98 -6.54 27.29 -13.24
CA ASP A 98 -6.41 28.59 -12.56
C ASP A 98 -5.87 29.66 -13.52
N SER A 99 -4.84 29.30 -14.32
CA SER A 99 -4.24 30.22 -15.31
C SER A 99 -5.23 30.61 -16.42
N LEU A 100 -6.09 29.68 -16.85
CA LEU A 100 -7.12 29.95 -17.86
C LEU A 100 -8.24 30.84 -17.30
N GLU A 101 -8.58 30.68 -16.02
CA GLU A 101 -9.55 31.54 -15.34
C GLU A 101 -9.02 32.97 -15.21
N GLU A 102 -7.76 33.14 -14.79
CA GLU A 102 -7.08 34.44 -14.74
C GLU A 102 -7.06 35.10 -16.13
N LEU A 103 -6.62 34.37 -17.16
CA LEU A 103 -6.57 34.88 -18.52
C LEU A 103 -7.97 35.28 -19.04
N SER A 104 -9.00 34.50 -18.72
CA SER A 104 -10.38 34.84 -19.07
C SER A 104 -10.84 36.13 -18.41
N HIS A 105 -10.44 36.36 -17.16
CA HIS A 105 -10.76 37.60 -16.45
C HIS A 105 -10.09 38.81 -17.10
N GLU A 106 -8.79 38.71 -17.41
CA GLU A 106 -8.03 39.76 -18.09
C GLU A 106 -8.66 40.14 -19.44
N TYR A 107 -9.05 39.15 -20.25
CA TYR A 107 -9.70 39.42 -21.53
C TYR A 107 -11.05 40.12 -21.38
N GLN A 108 -11.80 39.79 -20.33
CA GLN A 108 -13.09 40.42 -20.09
C GLN A 108 -12.93 41.87 -19.62
N GLU A 109 -11.98 42.14 -18.72
CA GLU A 109 -11.65 43.51 -18.32
C GLU A 109 -11.18 44.36 -19.51
N GLU A 110 -10.35 43.79 -20.39
CA GLU A 110 -9.87 44.50 -21.57
C GLU A 110 -10.99 44.77 -22.59
N ALA A 111 -11.90 43.82 -22.79
CA ALA A 111 -13.07 44.02 -23.63
C ALA A 111 -13.97 45.14 -23.10
N ASP A 112 -14.22 45.17 -21.79
CA ASP A 112 -15.00 46.22 -21.14
C ASP A 112 -14.31 47.60 -21.30
N ARG A 113 -12.98 47.64 -21.13
CA ARG A 113 -12.17 48.86 -21.32
C ARG A 113 -12.29 49.41 -22.74
N LEU A 114 -12.09 48.55 -23.74
CA LEU A 114 -12.22 48.91 -25.16
C LEU A 114 -13.63 49.38 -25.51
N GLN A 115 -14.66 48.75 -24.94
CA GLN A 115 -16.04 49.17 -25.14
C GLN A 115 -16.28 50.59 -24.60
N GLN A 116 -15.74 50.91 -23.43
CA GLN A 116 -15.82 52.27 -22.87
C GLN A 116 -15.07 53.28 -23.72
N GLU A 117 -13.88 52.96 -24.21
CA GLU A 117 -13.11 53.84 -25.10
C GLU A 117 -13.85 54.16 -26.40
N VAL A 118 -14.49 53.15 -27.02
CA VAL A 118 -15.30 53.33 -28.22
C VAL A 118 -16.50 54.25 -27.96
N ILE A 119 -17.17 54.08 -26.82
CA ILE A 119 -18.29 54.95 -26.44
C ILE A 119 -17.82 56.39 -26.25
N ALA A 120 -16.72 56.60 -25.52
CA ALA A 120 -16.17 57.93 -25.27
C ALA A 120 -15.72 58.61 -26.56
N ALA A 121 -15.05 57.89 -27.47
CA ALA A 121 -14.62 58.40 -28.77
C ALA A 121 -15.81 58.85 -29.64
N LYS A 122 -16.91 58.08 -29.65
CA LYS A 122 -18.14 58.46 -30.38
C LYS A 122 -18.75 59.73 -29.82
N GLN A 123 -18.87 59.85 -28.49
CA GLN A 123 -19.42 61.04 -27.84
C GLN A 123 -18.58 62.29 -28.13
N ALA A 124 -17.24 62.17 -28.08
CA ALA A 124 -16.34 63.27 -28.40
C ALA A 124 -16.48 63.71 -29.86
N ALA A 125 -16.61 62.76 -30.80
CA ALA A 125 -16.83 63.06 -32.21
C ALA A 125 -18.16 63.79 -32.44
N GLU A 126 -19.26 63.34 -31.82
CA GLU A 126 -20.57 64.00 -31.91
C GLU A 126 -20.52 65.44 -31.35
N GLN A 127 -19.86 65.66 -30.22
CA GLN A 127 -19.68 67.00 -29.64
C GLN A 127 -18.82 67.92 -30.52
N SER A 128 -17.83 67.39 -31.22
CA SER A 128 -16.99 68.17 -32.13
C SER A 128 -17.71 68.61 -33.41
N GLN A 129 -18.78 67.91 -33.82
CA GLN A 129 -19.59 68.28 -35.00
C GLN A 129 -20.67 69.33 -34.69
N LEU A 130 -20.95 69.57 -33.41
CA LEU A 130 -21.96 70.53 -32.94
C LEU A 130 -21.37 71.91 -32.59
N ASN A 131 -20.03 72.05 -32.62
CA ASN A 131 -19.29 73.31 -32.42
C ASN A 131 -18.74 73.84 -33.75
#